data_AF-R7PPI6-F1
#
_entry.id   AF-R7PPI6-F1
#
_cell.length_a   1.000
_cell.length_b   1.000
_cell.length_c   1.000
_cell.angle_alpha   90.00
_cell.angle_beta   90.00
_cell.angle_gamma   90.00
#
_symmetry.space_group_name_H-M   'P 1'
#
loop_
_entity.id
_entity.type
_entity.pdbx_description
1 polymer ?
#
loop_
_entity_poly.entity_id
_entity_poly.type
_entity_poly.pdbx_seq_one_letter_code
_entity_poly.pdbx_strand_id
1 'polypeptide(L)'
;MELKAGTVDAVVLDHPVSMYYLKQGADQDAKIVGEAKQGAPLVFAMNKNNEQLQQDVNKAMKELKANGTYDKIYQKWFGSSEVK
;
A
#
# COMPACT_ATOMS: atom_id res chain seq x y z
N MET A 1 1.48 -7.43 -18.00
CA MET A 1 1.92 -8.18 -19.20
C MET A 1 2.39 -7.20 -20.27
N GLU A 2 1.61 -6.18 -20.62
CA GLU A 2 2.02 -5.12 -21.57
C GLU A 2 3.37 -4.45 -21.28
N LEU A 3 3.61 -3.98 -20.05
CA LEU A 3 4.89 -3.34 -19.70
C LEU A 3 6.09 -4.26 -19.92
N LYS A 4 5.94 -5.55 -19.58
CA LYS A 4 6.99 -6.56 -19.79
C LYS A 4 7.13 -6.96 -21.26
N ALA A 5 6.03 -6.92 -22.02
CA ALA A 5 6.01 -7.19 -23.45
C ALA A 5 6.53 -6.00 -24.28
N GLY A 6 6.72 -4.82 -23.68
CA GLY A 6 7.20 -3.61 -24.36
C GLY A 6 6.15 -2.93 -25.24
N THR A 7 4.87 -3.24 -25.05
CA THR A 7 3.76 -2.61 -25.81
C THR A 7 3.31 -1.29 -25.20
N VAL A 8 3.75 -0.98 -23.97
CA VAL A 8 3.54 0.29 -23.27
C VAL A 8 4.81 0.71 -22.53
N ASP A 9 5.03 2.03 -22.42
CA ASP A 9 6.20 2.58 -21.71
C ASP A 9 5.99 2.70 -20.19
N ALA A 10 4.74 2.80 -19.74
CA ALA A 10 4.40 2.99 -18.33
C ALA A 10 2.99 2.48 -18.00
N VAL A 11 2.76 2.19 -16.71
CA VAL A 11 1.44 1.85 -16.17
C VAL A 11 1.18 2.70 -14.93
N VAL A 12 -0.01 3.27 -14.83
CA VAL A 12 -0.47 4.01 -13.64
C VAL A 12 -1.21 3.04 -12.73
N LEU A 13 -0.72 2.91 -11.49
CA LEU A 13 -1.27 2.00 -10.49
C LEU A 13 -1.25 2.65 -9.11
N ASP A 14 -2.05 2.11 -8.20
CA ASP A 14 -1.98 2.45 -6.79
C ASP A 14 -0.61 2.08 -6.22
N HIS A 15 -0.02 3.02 -5.47
CA HIS A 15 1.31 2.86 -4.89
C HIS A 15 1.52 1.55 -4.09
N PRO A 16 0.63 1.12 -3.17
CA PRO A 16 0.79 -0.16 -2.47
C PRO A 16 0.77 -1.37 -3.41
N VAL A 17 -0.01 -1.32 -4.49
CA VAL A 17 -0.05 -2.40 -5.48
C VAL A 17 1.27 -2.47 -6.25
N SER A 18 1.81 -1.31 -6.64
CA SER A 18 3.12 -1.23 -7.28
C SER A 18 4.24 -1.75 -6.37
N MET A 19 4.27 -1.34 -5.10
CA MET A 19 5.28 -1.82 -4.14
C MET A 19 5.23 -3.34 -3.95
N TYR A 20 4.02 -3.90 -3.80
CA TYR A 20 3.85 -5.34 -3.69
C TYR A 20 4.30 -6.07 -4.96
N TYR A 21 3.96 -5.53 -6.14
CA TYR A 21 4.39 -6.12 -7.42
C TYR A 21 5.91 -6.16 -7.55
N LEU A 22 6.60 -5.07 -7.20
CA LEU A 22 8.06 -5.02 -7.18
C LEU A 22 8.64 -6.02 -6.18
N LYS A 23 8.08 -6.13 -4.98
CA LYS A 23 8.51 -7.10 -3.96
C LYS A 23 8.43 -8.56 -4.43
N GLN A 24 7.52 -8.86 -5.34
CA GLN A 24 7.36 -10.21 -5.92
C GLN A 24 8.37 -10.50 -7.05
N GLY A 25 9.41 -9.67 -7.21
CA GLY A 25 10.52 -9.88 -8.14
C GLY A 25 10.41 -9.10 -9.46
N ALA A 26 9.42 -8.21 -9.59
CA ALA A 26 9.31 -7.33 -10.75
C ALA A 26 10.33 -6.17 -10.72
N ASP A 27 10.99 -5.94 -9.57
CA ASP A 27 12.05 -4.95 -9.38
C ASP A 27 13.29 -5.17 -10.28
N GLN A 28 13.46 -6.36 -10.82
CA GLN A 28 14.51 -6.68 -11.78
C GLN A 28 14.30 -5.99 -13.14
N ASP A 29 13.04 -5.80 -13.54
CA ASP A 29 12.66 -5.35 -14.88
C ASP A 29 11.85 -4.03 -14.86
N ALA A 30 11.38 -3.58 -13.69
CA ALA A 30 10.51 -2.43 -13.53
C ALA A 30 10.85 -1.63 -12.27
N LYS A 31 10.50 -0.34 -12.27
CA LYS A 31 10.63 0.55 -11.12
C LYS A 31 9.47 1.53 -11.05
N ILE A 32 9.17 2.02 -9.85
CA ILE A 32 8.26 3.14 -9.66
C ILE A 32 8.99 4.41 -10.10
N VAL A 33 8.31 5.25 -10.88
CA VAL A 33 8.84 6.54 -11.37
C VAL A 33 7.82 7.65 -11.16
N GLY A 34 8.32 8.89 -11.08
CA GLY A 34 7.50 10.08 -10.87
C GLY A 34 7.00 10.21 -9.43
N GLU A 35 6.27 11.30 -9.17
CA GLU A 35 5.67 11.55 -7.88
C GLU A 35 4.28 10.91 -7.81
N ALA A 36 4.00 10.26 -6.68
CA ALA A 36 2.66 9.73 -6.42
C ALA A 36 1.68 10.90 -6.29
N LYS A 37 0.64 10.91 -7.12
CA LYS A 37 -0.47 11.83 -6.91
C LYS A 37 -1.12 11.53 -5.56
N GLN A 38 -1.36 12.56 -4.77
CA GLN A 38 -1.98 12.41 -3.47
C GLN A 38 -3.41 11.87 -3.64
N GLY A 39 -3.62 10.62 -3.20
CA GLY A 39 -4.90 9.93 -3.25
C GLY A 39 -5.69 10.10 -1.95
N ALA A 40 -6.94 9.64 -1.98
CA ALA A 40 -7.72 9.47 -0.76
C ALA A 40 -7.10 8.37 0.13
N PRO A 41 -7.21 8.48 1.46
CA PRO A 41 -6.73 7.43 2.36
C PRO A 41 -7.54 6.13 2.16
N LEU A 42 -6.88 4.98 2.30
CA LEU A 42 -7.58 3.71 2.44
C LEU A 42 -8.27 3.65 3.81
N VAL A 43 -9.53 3.19 3.82
CA VAL A 43 -10.37 3.14 5.01
C VAL A 43 -11.15 1.83 5.09
N PHE A 44 -11.54 1.46 6.30
CA PHE A 44 -12.50 0.38 6.52
C PHE A 44 -13.92 0.93 6.38
N ALA A 45 -14.68 0.42 5.42
CA ALA A 45 -16.10 0.71 5.29
C ALA A 45 -16.90 -0.13 6.30
N MET A 46 -17.86 0.51 6.96
CA MET A 46 -18.65 -0.10 8.04
C MET A 46 -20.10 0.34 7.94
N ASN A 47 -21.01 -0.41 8.57
CA ASN A 47 -22.40 0.04 8.70
C ASN A 47 -22.44 1.34 9.52
N LYS A 48 -23.10 2.38 8.98
CA LYS A 48 -23.21 3.71 9.60
C LYS A 48 -23.84 3.68 10.99
N ASN A 49 -24.69 2.70 11.27
CA ASN A 49 -25.38 2.58 12.56
C ASN A 49 -24.57 1.81 13.61
N ASN A 50 -23.38 1.31 13.27
CA ASN A 50 -22.54 0.55 14.19
C ASN A 50 -21.35 1.38 14.65
N GLU A 51 -21.62 2.41 15.45
CA GLU A 51 -20.61 3.32 15.98
C GLU A 51 -19.62 2.61 16.90
N GLN A 52 -20.07 1.62 17.68
CA GLN A 52 -19.20 0.85 18.57
C GLN A 52 -18.08 0.15 17.79
N LEU A 53 -18.43 -0.55 16.71
CA LEU A 53 -17.45 -1.24 15.87
C LEU A 53 -16.46 -0.24 15.23
N GLN A 54 -16.95 0.93 14.80
CA GLN A 54 -16.09 1.98 14.26
C GLN A 54 -15.07 2.48 15.29
N GLN A 55 -15.52 2.73 16.53
CA GLN A 55 -14.66 3.17 17.62
C GLN A 55 -13.60 2.12 17.97
N ASP A 56 -14.01 0.85 18.06
CA ASP A 56 -13.11 -0.25 18.39
C ASP A 56 -12.03 -0.46 17.32
N VAL A 57 -12.41 -0.45 16.03
CA VAL A 57 -11.44 -0.57 14.92
C VAL A 57 -10.50 0.63 14.89
N ASN A 58 -11.00 1.85 15.09
CA ASN A 58 -10.16 3.04 15.14
C ASN A 58 -9.16 3.00 16.31
N LYS A 59 -9.60 2.52 17.48
CA LYS A 59 -8.74 2.34 18.65
C LYS A 59 -7.66 1.30 18.39
N ALA A 60 -8.04 0.12 17.88
CA ALA A 60 -7.09 -0.93 17.53
C ALA A 60 -6.07 -0.44 16.49
N MET A 61 -6.50 0.32 15.48
CA MET A 61 -5.59 0.88 14.49
C MET A 61 -4.57 1.86 15.09
N LYS A 62 -4.97 2.68 16.07
CA LYS A 62 -4.06 3.56 16.79
C LYS A 62 -3.04 2.76 17.61
N GLU A 63 -3.49 1.73 18.32
CA GLU A 63 -2.61 0.86 19.12
C GLU A 63 -1.59 0.12 18.24
N LEU A 64 -2.03 -0.44 17.10
CA LEU A 64 -1.15 -1.12 16.14
C LEU A 64 -0.08 -0.21 15.56
N LYS A 65 -0.40 1.06 15.33
CA LYS A 65 0.59 2.07 14.89
C LYS A 65 1.53 2.45 16.03
N ALA A 66 1.00 2.73 17.22
CA ALA A 66 1.79 3.15 18.36
C ALA A 66 2.79 2.09 18.83
N ASN A 67 2.45 0.80 18.71
CA ASN A 67 3.32 -0.31 19.13
C ASN A 67 4.19 -0.89 17.99
N GLY A 68 4.19 -0.28 16.80
CA GLY A 68 4.99 -0.70 15.64
C GLY A 68 4.53 -2.01 14.97
N THR A 69 3.40 -2.60 15.37
CA THR A 69 2.84 -3.78 14.69
C THR A 69 2.42 -3.44 13.27
N TYR A 70 1.88 -2.24 13.05
CA TYR A 70 1.56 -1.76 11.71
C TYR A 70 2.80 -1.72 10.82
N ASP A 71 3.92 -1.22 11.32
CA ASP A 71 5.17 -1.13 10.55
C ASP A 71 5.71 -2.51 10.19
N LYS A 72 5.60 -3.49 11.10
CA LYS A 72 5.93 -4.90 10.81
C LYS A 72 5.06 -5.48 9.70
N ILE A 73 3.76 -5.19 9.71
CA ILE A 73 2.84 -5.60 8.64
C ILE A 73 3.22 -4.92 7.33
N TYR A 74 3.47 -3.62 7.35
CA TYR A 74 3.87 -2.85 6.17
C TYR A 74 5.15 -3.42 5.57
N GLN A 75 6.20 -3.64 6.38
CA GLN A 75 7.46 -4.22 5.94
C GLN A 75 7.27 -5.63 5.37
N LYS A 76 6.43 -6.45 6.01
CA LYS A 76 6.10 -7.80 5.53
C LYS A 76 5.49 -7.78 4.13
N TRP A 77 4.69 -6.77 3.77
CA TRP A 77 4.01 -6.74 2.46
C TRP A 77 4.71 -5.88 1.41
N PHE A 78 5.41 -4.82 1.81
CA PHE A 78 5.93 -3.82 0.87
C PHE A 78 7.45 -3.61 0.97
N GLY A 79 8.11 -4.13 2.01
CA GLY A 79 9.54 -3.92 2.25
C GLY A 79 9.83 -2.65 3.07
N SER A 80 11.12 -2.31 3.22
CA SER A 80 11.54 -1.08 3.89
C SER A 80 11.40 0.09 2.92
N SER A 81 10.92 1.24 3.39
CA SER A 81 10.61 2.45 2.61
C SER A 81 11.81 3.17 1.97
N GLU A 82 12.92 2.49 1.72
CA GLU A 82 14.04 3.05 0.96
C GLU A 82 13.85 2.71 -0.51
N VAL A 83 13.03 3.51 -1.19
CA VAL A 83 13.19 3.70 -2.63
C VAL A 83 14.49 4.48 -2.79
N LYS A 84 15.56 3.81 -3.23
CA LYS A 84 16.76 4.48 -3.75
C LYS A 84 16.46 5.11 -5.11
#